data_AF-A0AA35R7L8-F1
#
_entry.id   AF-A0AA35R7L8-F1
#
_cell.length_a   1.000
_cell.length_b   1.000
_cell.length_c   1.000
_cell.angle_alpha   90.00
_cell.angle_beta   90.00
_cell.angle_gamma   90.00
#
_symmetry.space_group_name_H-M   'P 1'
#
loop_
_entity.id
_entity.type
_entity.pdbx_description
1 polymer ?
#
loop_
_entity_poly.entity_id
_entity_poly.type
_entity_poly.pdbx_seq_one_letter_code
_entity_poly.pdbx_strand_id
1 'polypeptide(L)'
;MIPHSRPLPRTPLLGRYHDGTCYGVGHTWHPSCLYCFLELFYYVYVGALKVYAPLYLVSDILRSRTLKATLFQTVPYILRSSLFLAVNASGFIGFLCLFRRLIGRFYFPLIAYAPAACASLCAIVVERKSRRGLLTGYVFTLAVECLYRMFKYRGYITPIPYGEVMLFSAASAVLLPAYRSKQGLHDAIGSVLNVLFHPLYPKGVARFVESIR
;
A
#
# COMPACT_ATOMS: atom_id res chain seq x y z
N MET A 1 18.65 23.63 6.95
CA MET A 1 18.72 23.12 8.34
C MET A 1 17.45 22.35 8.62
N ILE A 2 17.53 21.01 8.60
CA ILE A 2 16.43 20.13 8.98
C ILE A 2 16.41 20.11 10.51
N PRO A 3 15.29 20.43 11.19
CA PRO A 3 15.28 20.41 12.65
C PRO A 3 15.60 18.98 13.11
N HIS A 4 16.60 18.85 13.99
CA HIS A 4 16.90 17.63 14.71
C HIS A 4 15.62 17.16 15.41
N SER A 5 14.96 16.16 14.84
CA SER A 5 13.83 15.50 15.45
C SER A 5 14.33 14.81 16.71
N ARG A 6 13.86 15.27 17.87
CA ARG A 6 14.14 14.61 19.16
C ARG A 6 13.79 13.12 19.02
N PRO A 7 14.66 12.20 19.46
CA PRO A 7 14.33 10.78 19.42
C PRO A 7 13.03 10.55 20.19
N LEU A 8 12.06 9.93 19.52
CA LEU A 8 10.75 9.64 20.11
C LEU A 8 10.94 8.77 21.36
N PRO A 9 10.27 9.08 22.48
CA PRO A 9 10.39 8.32 23.72
C PRO A 9 10.03 6.83 23.48
N ARG A 10 10.86 5.92 24.02
CA ARG A 10 10.79 4.45 23.89
C ARG A 10 9.62 3.80 24.65
N THR A 11 8.45 4.43 24.70
CA THR A 11 7.25 3.82 25.30
C THR A 11 6.53 2.95 24.27
N PRO A 12 5.91 1.83 24.65
CA PRO A 12 5.17 0.98 23.74
C PRO A 12 4.06 1.75 23.01
N LEU A 13 4.07 1.70 21.67
CA LEU A 13 3.11 2.40 20.79
C LEU A 13 1.67 1.90 20.92
N LEU A 14 1.49 0.73 21.54
CA LEU A 14 0.21 0.01 21.58
C LEU A 14 -0.89 0.70 22.41
N GLY A 15 -0.53 1.65 23.29
CA GLY A 15 -1.47 2.32 24.19
C GLY A 15 -1.53 3.85 24.09
N ARG A 16 -0.73 4.47 23.22
CA ARG A 16 -0.80 5.92 23.03
C ARG A 16 -2.04 6.27 22.22
N TYR A 17 -2.90 7.10 22.80
CA TYR A 17 -3.94 7.79 22.06
C TYR A 17 -3.63 9.28 21.97
N HIS A 18 -4.07 9.91 20.89
CA HIS A 18 -4.00 11.37 20.73
C HIS A 18 -5.43 11.94 20.76
N ASP A 19 -5.66 12.96 21.57
CA ASP A 19 -6.98 13.61 21.68
C ASP A 19 -7.24 14.64 20.56
N GLY A 20 -6.30 14.78 19.63
CA GLY A 20 -6.40 15.71 18.50
C GLY A 20 -7.63 15.46 17.61
N THR A 21 -7.93 16.45 16.78
CA THR A 21 -8.93 16.36 15.70
C THR A 21 -8.32 15.62 14.50
N CYS A 22 -9.17 15.10 13.60
CA CYS A 22 -8.71 14.53 12.32
C CYS A 22 -7.94 15.54 11.46
N TYR A 23 -8.22 16.83 11.63
CA TYR A 23 -7.46 17.92 11.05
C TYR A 23 -5.98 17.89 11.50
N GLY A 24 -5.70 17.72 12.80
CA GLY A 24 -4.32 17.73 13.32
C GLY A 24 -3.46 16.52 12.96
N VAL A 25 -4.06 15.45 12.43
CA VAL A 25 -3.38 14.18 12.15
C VAL A 25 -3.41 13.81 10.67
N GLY A 26 -4.58 13.92 10.03
CA GLY A 26 -4.82 13.38 8.70
C GLY A 26 -4.93 14.43 7.61
N HIS A 27 -5.53 15.60 7.88
CA HIS A 27 -5.81 16.60 6.84
C HIS A 27 -5.59 18.04 7.32
N THR A 28 -4.32 18.39 7.59
CA THR A 28 -3.92 19.66 8.21
C THR A 28 -4.11 20.91 7.33
N TRP A 29 -4.48 20.74 6.06
CA TRP A 29 -4.59 21.87 5.11
C TRP A 29 -6.00 22.48 5.03
N HIS A 30 -7.05 21.73 5.38
CA HIS A 30 -8.41 22.26 5.39
C HIS A 30 -9.29 21.58 6.46
N PRO A 31 -10.15 22.33 7.20
CA PRO A 31 -10.91 21.76 8.32
C PRO A 31 -11.99 20.76 7.91
N SER A 32 -12.56 20.91 6.70
CA SER A 32 -13.63 20.03 6.22
C SER A 32 -13.09 18.71 5.66
N CYS A 33 -13.45 17.58 6.29
CA CYS A 33 -13.02 16.24 5.85
C CYS A 33 -13.42 15.90 4.41
N LEU A 34 -14.66 16.24 4.02
CA LEU A 34 -15.18 15.95 2.68
C LEU A 34 -14.42 16.73 1.61
N TYR A 35 -14.15 18.00 1.88
CA TYR A 35 -13.36 18.84 0.98
C TYR A 35 -11.96 18.24 0.77
N CYS A 36 -11.26 17.89 1.86
CA CYS A 36 -9.93 17.28 1.79
C CYS A 36 -9.94 15.97 1.00
N PHE A 37 -10.97 15.13 1.19
CA PHE A 37 -11.13 13.89 0.46
C PHE A 37 -11.26 14.14 -1.05
N LEU A 38 -12.16 15.05 -1.45
CA LEU A 38 -12.42 15.36 -2.87
C LEU A 38 -11.24 16.07 -3.53
N GLU A 39 -10.63 17.01 -2.82
CA GLU A 39 -9.45 17.74 -3.24
C GLU A 39 -8.28 16.77 -3.49
N LEU A 40 -7.97 15.92 -2.50
CA LEU A 40 -6.90 14.93 -2.64
C LEU A 40 -7.21 13.92 -3.76
N PHE A 41 -8.47 13.49 -3.88
CA PHE A 41 -8.90 12.62 -4.96
C PHE A 41 -8.62 13.26 -6.33
N TYR A 42 -9.01 14.54 -6.51
CA TYR A 42 -8.79 15.27 -7.76
C TYR A 42 -7.30 15.42 -8.06
N TYR A 43 -6.50 15.89 -7.11
CA TYR A 43 -5.06 16.08 -7.30
C TYR A 43 -4.33 14.78 -7.63
N VAL A 44 -4.63 13.71 -6.88
CA VAL A 44 -4.02 12.40 -7.12
C VAL A 44 -4.50 11.82 -8.44
N TYR A 45 -5.78 11.97 -8.80
CA TYR A 45 -6.31 11.46 -10.06
C TYR A 45 -5.64 12.14 -11.27
N VAL A 46 -5.54 13.48 -11.27
CA VAL A 46 -4.87 14.23 -12.34
C VAL A 46 -3.37 13.92 -12.38
N GLY A 47 -2.71 13.82 -11.22
CA GLY A 47 -1.31 13.40 -11.13
C GLY A 47 -1.09 11.99 -11.66
N ALA A 48 -1.97 11.05 -11.31
CA ALA A 48 -1.93 9.67 -11.77
C ALA A 48 -2.11 9.59 -13.28
N LEU A 49 -3.03 10.36 -13.87
CA LEU A 49 -3.20 10.43 -15.32
C LEU A 49 -1.91 10.86 -16.02
N LYS A 50 -1.21 11.87 -15.50
CA LYS A 50 0.07 12.34 -16.06
C LYS A 50 1.16 11.27 -16.07
N VAL A 51 1.15 10.33 -15.12
CA VAL A 51 2.14 9.25 -15.02
C VAL A 51 1.70 8.00 -15.80
N TYR A 52 0.44 7.59 -15.66
CA TYR A 52 -0.06 6.37 -16.29
C TYR A 52 -0.31 6.55 -17.78
N ALA A 53 -0.75 7.71 -18.25
CA ALA A 53 -0.96 7.95 -19.68
C ALA A 53 0.30 7.65 -20.52
N PRO A 54 1.47 8.27 -20.26
CA PRO A 54 2.67 7.97 -21.05
C PRO A 54 3.12 6.52 -20.90
N LEU A 55 3.04 5.95 -19.69
CA LEU A 55 3.47 4.56 -19.45
C LEU A 55 2.67 3.55 -20.29
N TYR A 56 1.35 3.72 -20.34
CA TYR A 56 0.48 2.86 -21.15
C TYR A 56 0.68 3.13 -22.65
N LEU A 57 0.74 4.40 -23.06
CA LEU A 57 0.96 4.76 -24.45
C LEU A 57 2.28 4.20 -25.00
N VAL A 58 3.38 4.31 -24.25
CA VAL A 58 4.68 3.73 -24.65
C VAL A 58 4.58 2.21 -24.75
N SER A 59 3.96 1.56 -23.76
CA SER A 59 3.78 0.10 -23.78
C SER A 59 3.00 -0.38 -25.00
N ASP A 60 1.99 0.38 -25.42
CA ASP A 60 1.17 0.05 -26.58
C ASP A 60 1.84 0.37 -27.92
N ILE A 61 2.58 1.49 -28.01
CA ILE A 61 3.39 1.83 -29.19
C ILE A 61 4.42 0.73 -29.47
N LEU A 62 5.04 0.19 -28.43
CA LEU A 62 5.99 -0.92 -28.55
C LEU A 62 5.32 -2.22 -29.01
N ARG A 63 4.01 -2.37 -28.82
CA ARG A 63 3.28 -3.61 -29.08
C ARG A 63 2.48 -3.60 -30.38
N SER A 64 1.96 -2.45 -30.82
CA SER A 64 1.07 -2.37 -31.97
C SER A 64 1.65 -1.53 -33.11
N ARG A 65 1.34 -1.92 -34.36
CA ARG A 65 1.66 -1.14 -35.57
C ARG A 65 0.59 -0.08 -35.90
N THR A 66 -0.52 -0.02 -35.15
CA THR A 66 -1.69 0.83 -35.47
C THR A 66 -2.18 1.59 -34.25
N LEU A 67 -1.91 2.91 -34.22
CA LEU A 67 -2.09 3.74 -33.02
C LEU A 67 -3.55 4.05 -32.65
N LYS A 68 -4.41 4.34 -33.64
CA LYS A 68 -5.76 4.89 -33.39
C LYS A 68 -6.70 3.90 -32.71
N ALA A 69 -6.73 2.64 -33.17
CA ALA A 69 -7.59 1.60 -32.59
C ALA A 69 -7.13 1.21 -31.18
N THR A 70 -5.82 1.15 -30.95
CA THR A 70 -5.25 0.81 -29.63
C THR A 70 -5.45 1.92 -28.61
N LEU A 71 -5.43 3.19 -29.02
CA LEU A 71 -5.68 4.34 -28.14
C LEU A 71 -7.06 4.28 -27.47
N PHE A 72 -8.13 4.04 -28.24
CA PHE A 72 -9.49 3.96 -27.70
C PHE A 72 -9.67 2.82 -26.69
N GLN A 73 -8.97 1.70 -26.91
CA GLN A 73 -9.00 0.57 -25.97
C GLN A 73 -8.20 0.85 -24.69
N THR A 74 -7.21 1.73 -24.76
CA THR A 74 -6.25 1.96 -23.67
C THR A 74 -6.69 3.04 -22.70
N VAL A 75 -7.42 4.05 -23.17
CA VAL A 75 -8.03 5.09 -22.34
C VAL A 75 -8.75 4.52 -21.12
N PRO A 76 -9.71 3.58 -21.22
CA PRO A 76 -10.38 3.05 -20.04
C PRO A 76 -9.44 2.36 -19.05
N TYR A 77 -8.32 1.77 -19.52
CA TYR A 77 -7.32 1.19 -18.62
C TYR A 77 -6.54 2.26 -17.85
N ILE A 78 -6.15 3.35 -18.52
CA ILE A 78 -5.48 4.49 -17.89
C ILE A 78 -6.39 5.14 -16.86
N LEU A 79 -7.64 5.42 -17.22
CA LEU A 79 -8.63 6.03 -16.32
C LEU A 79 -8.87 5.13 -15.10
N ARG A 80 -9.04 3.83 -15.30
CA ARG A 80 -9.27 2.86 -14.23
C ARG A 80 -8.08 2.72 -13.27
N SER A 81 -6.85 2.68 -13.78
CA SER A 81 -5.66 2.63 -12.91
C SER A 81 -5.41 3.96 -12.19
N SER A 82 -5.73 5.09 -12.83
CA SER A 82 -5.66 6.40 -12.17
C SER A 82 -6.71 6.52 -11.07
N LEU A 83 -7.91 5.98 -11.31
CA LEU A 83 -8.99 5.90 -10.33
C LEU A 83 -8.62 5.01 -9.15
N PHE A 84 -8.00 3.85 -9.40
CA PHE A 84 -7.47 2.98 -8.34
C PHE A 84 -6.55 3.76 -7.39
N LEU A 85 -5.58 4.49 -7.94
CA LEU A 85 -4.61 5.23 -7.13
C LEU A 85 -5.28 6.37 -6.35
N ALA A 86 -6.20 7.11 -7.00
CA ALA A 86 -6.95 8.19 -6.37
C ALA A 86 -7.84 7.67 -5.23
N VAL A 87 -8.58 6.58 -5.44
CA VAL A 87 -9.43 5.94 -4.42
C VAL A 87 -8.60 5.44 -3.24
N ASN A 88 -7.41 4.88 -3.49
CA ASN A 88 -6.55 4.43 -2.40
C ASN A 88 -6.06 5.61 -1.55
N ALA A 89 -5.52 6.64 -2.18
CA ALA A 89 -4.93 7.79 -1.49
C ALA A 89 -5.98 8.63 -0.76
N SER A 90 -7.07 9.02 -1.43
CA SER A 90 -8.14 9.80 -0.79
C SER A 90 -8.92 8.93 0.20
N GLY A 91 -9.14 7.66 -0.12
CA GLY A 91 -9.78 6.68 0.75
C GLY A 91 -9.09 6.58 2.10
N PHE A 92 -7.76 6.59 2.15
CA PHE A 92 -7.02 6.57 3.42
C PHE A 92 -7.43 7.74 4.33
N ILE A 93 -7.46 8.97 3.80
CA ILE A 93 -7.88 10.17 4.55
C ILE A 93 -9.36 10.08 4.93
N GLY A 94 -10.23 9.66 4.01
CA GLY A 94 -11.66 9.51 4.25
C GLY A 94 -11.96 8.51 5.36
N PHE A 95 -11.34 7.33 5.31
CA PHE A 95 -11.48 6.31 6.34
C PHE A 95 -10.84 6.77 7.66
N LEU A 96 -9.70 7.45 7.67
CA LEU A 96 -9.11 7.99 8.89
C LEU A 96 -10.10 8.91 9.62
N CYS A 97 -10.77 9.80 8.89
CA CYS A 97 -11.81 10.67 9.44
C CYS A 97 -13.03 9.89 9.92
N LEU A 98 -13.45 8.86 9.18
CA LEU A 98 -14.57 8.00 9.57
C LEU A 98 -14.28 7.22 10.86
N PHE A 99 -13.13 6.55 10.95
CA PHE A 99 -12.69 5.83 12.15
C PHE A 99 -12.57 6.79 13.36
N ARG A 100 -12.09 8.02 13.15
CA ARG A 100 -12.06 9.05 14.20
C ARG A 100 -13.45 9.45 14.69
N ARG A 101 -14.45 9.50 13.81
CA ARG A 101 -15.85 9.79 14.18
C ARG A 101 -16.49 8.61 14.92
N LEU A 102 -16.17 7.37 14.53
CA LEU A 102 -16.75 6.16 15.12
C LEU A 102 -16.15 5.83 16.49
N ILE A 103 -14.83 5.93 16.66
CA ILE A 103 -14.12 5.52 17.89
C ILE A 103 -13.92 6.68 18.85
N GLY A 104 -13.94 7.92 18.36
CA GLY A 104 -13.75 9.13 19.17
C GLY A 104 -12.30 9.41 19.62
N ARG A 105 -11.41 8.41 19.61
CA ARG A 105 -9.99 8.51 20.02
C ARG A 105 -9.03 7.97 18.97
N PHE A 106 -7.82 8.53 18.90
CA PHE A 106 -6.78 8.10 17.97
C PHE A 106 -5.84 7.04 18.58
N TYR A 107 -6.15 5.75 18.49
CA TYR A 107 -5.15 4.71 18.80
C TYR A 107 -4.19 4.54 17.61
N PHE A 108 -2.89 4.80 17.81
CA PHE A 108 -1.87 4.79 16.74
C PHE A 108 -1.94 3.62 15.74
N PRO A 109 -2.00 2.34 16.17
CA PRO A 109 -2.08 1.24 15.22
C PRO A 109 -3.43 1.20 14.49
N LEU A 110 -4.53 1.49 15.20
CA LEU A 110 -5.87 1.45 14.64
C LEU A 110 -6.07 2.51 13.55
N ILE A 111 -5.50 3.70 13.74
CA ILE A 111 -5.71 4.85 12.85
C ILE A 111 -4.80 4.80 11.61
N ALA A 112 -3.73 4.01 11.67
CA ALA A 112 -2.84 3.80 10.55
C ALA A 112 -3.27 2.56 9.75
N TYR A 113 -3.40 1.41 10.42
CA TYR A 113 -3.60 0.14 9.73
C TYR A 113 -5.04 -0.05 9.26
N ALA A 114 -6.06 0.29 10.06
CA ALA A 114 -7.45 0.02 9.66
C ALA A 114 -7.93 0.93 8.51
N PRO A 115 -7.71 2.27 8.53
CA PRO A 115 -8.00 3.12 7.39
C PRO A 115 -7.25 2.72 6.12
N ALA A 116 -5.96 2.36 6.25
CA ALA A 116 -5.15 1.91 5.12
C ALA A 116 -5.66 0.60 4.53
N ALA A 117 -6.07 -0.35 5.38
CA ALA A 117 -6.67 -1.61 4.94
C ALA A 117 -8.00 -1.38 4.22
N CYS A 118 -8.92 -0.60 4.80
CA CYS A 118 -10.19 -0.26 4.16
C CYS A 118 -10.00 0.47 2.82
N ALA A 119 -9.11 1.45 2.77
CA ALA A 119 -8.79 2.18 1.54
C ALA A 119 -8.23 1.26 0.45
N SER A 120 -7.28 0.39 0.82
CA SER A 120 -6.67 -0.57 -0.09
C SER A 120 -7.67 -1.62 -0.60
N LEU A 121 -8.59 -2.07 0.26
CA LEU A 121 -9.66 -2.99 -0.11
C LEU A 121 -10.68 -2.35 -1.07
N CYS A 122 -11.06 -1.09 -0.83
CA CYS A 122 -11.90 -0.35 -1.78
C CYS A 122 -11.18 -0.15 -3.13
N ALA A 123 -9.90 0.21 -3.09
CA ALA A 123 -9.11 0.42 -4.28
C ALA A 123 -8.95 -0.87 -5.10
N ILE A 124 -8.60 -2.01 -4.49
CA ILE A 124 -8.35 -3.26 -5.23
C ILE A 124 -9.60 -3.77 -5.97
N VAL A 125 -10.80 -3.48 -5.48
CA VAL A 125 -12.06 -3.78 -6.17
C VAL A 125 -12.17 -2.98 -7.48
N VAL A 126 -11.75 -1.73 -7.47
CA VAL A 126 -11.73 -0.85 -8.66
C VAL A 126 -10.70 -1.33 -9.68
N GLU A 127 -9.52 -1.77 -9.27
CA GLU A 127 -8.44 -2.15 -10.19
C GLU A 127 -8.73 -3.45 -10.99
N ARG A 128 -8.15 -3.59 -12.18
CA ARG A 128 -8.37 -4.76 -13.05
C ARG A 128 -7.60 -6.00 -12.56
N LYS A 129 -8.23 -7.18 -12.60
CA LYS A 129 -7.64 -8.46 -12.11
C LYS A 129 -6.25 -8.76 -12.69
N SER A 130 -6.03 -8.49 -13.98
CA SER A 130 -4.75 -8.74 -14.67
C SER A 130 -3.56 -7.97 -14.09
N ARG A 131 -3.75 -6.79 -13.50
CA ARG A 131 -2.64 -5.97 -12.94
C ARG A 131 -2.40 -6.18 -11.46
N ARG A 132 -3.36 -6.75 -10.73
CA ARG A 132 -3.32 -6.86 -9.26
C ARG A 132 -2.08 -7.60 -8.79
N GLY A 133 -1.75 -8.75 -9.38
CA GLY A 133 -0.61 -9.55 -8.92
C GLY A 133 0.74 -8.84 -9.07
N LEU A 134 0.99 -8.18 -10.21
CA LEU A 134 2.21 -7.39 -10.42
C LEU A 134 2.29 -6.23 -9.43
N LEU A 135 1.19 -5.50 -9.24
CA LEU A 135 1.11 -4.37 -8.34
C LEU A 135 1.33 -4.80 -6.88
N THR A 136 0.69 -5.88 -6.44
CA THR A 136 0.87 -6.42 -5.09
C THR A 136 2.30 -6.84 -4.84
N GLY A 137 2.96 -7.51 -5.80
CA GLY A 137 4.37 -7.87 -5.69
C GLY A 137 5.26 -6.63 -5.51
N TYR A 138 5.05 -5.59 -6.33
CA TYR A 138 5.79 -4.33 -6.21
C TYR A 138 5.59 -3.65 -4.85
N VAL A 139 4.34 -3.51 -4.42
CA VAL A 139 4.01 -2.85 -3.14
C VAL A 139 4.52 -3.66 -1.95
N PHE A 140 4.52 -4.99 -2.03
CA PHE A 140 5.10 -5.85 -1.00
C PHE A 140 6.61 -5.62 -0.86
N THR A 141 7.35 -5.58 -1.97
CA THR A 141 8.78 -5.28 -1.94
C THR A 141 9.04 -3.91 -1.31
N LEU A 142 8.25 -2.90 -1.67
CA LEU A 142 8.34 -1.57 -1.07
C LEU A 142 8.01 -1.58 0.44
N ALA A 143 7.01 -2.35 0.87
CA ALA A 143 6.65 -2.49 2.27
C ALA A 143 7.78 -3.11 3.10
N VAL A 144 8.44 -4.13 2.53
CA VAL A 144 9.59 -4.79 3.14
C VAL A 144 10.79 -3.83 3.29
N GLU A 145 11.04 -2.98 2.29
CA GLU A 145 12.05 -1.90 2.39
C GLU A 145 11.68 -0.87 3.47
N CYS A 146 10.42 -0.44 3.51
CA CYS A 146 9.93 0.48 4.53
C CYS A 146 10.10 -0.11 5.94
N LEU A 147 9.81 -1.39 6.14
CA LEU A 147 10.01 -2.07 7.41
C LEU A 147 11.48 -2.10 7.82
N TYR A 148 12.38 -2.40 6.89
CA TYR A 148 13.82 -2.35 7.15
C TYR A 148 14.27 -0.93 7.58
N ARG A 149 13.82 0.11 6.86
CA ARG A 149 14.12 1.51 7.20
C ARG A 149 13.56 1.89 8.57
N MET A 150 12.35 1.45 8.90
CA MET A 150 11.75 1.67 10.22
C MET A 150 12.54 0.98 11.34
N PHE A 151 12.99 -0.26 11.13
CA PHE A 151 13.79 -0.99 12.11
C PHE A 151 15.18 -0.39 12.29
N LYS A 152 15.82 0.06 11.21
CA LYS A 152 17.08 0.82 11.25
C LYS A 152 16.90 2.13 12.03
N TYR A 153 15.86 2.91 11.73
CA TYR A 153 15.57 4.17 12.42
C TYR A 153 15.32 3.97 13.93
N ARG A 154 14.69 2.86 14.31
CA ARG A 154 14.43 2.52 15.72
C ARG A 154 15.63 1.87 16.44
N GLY A 155 16.72 1.60 15.72
CA GLY A 155 17.90 0.95 16.28
C GLY A 155 17.74 -0.54 16.58
N TYR A 156 16.74 -1.21 15.97
CA TYR A 156 16.57 -2.66 16.12
C TYR A 156 17.50 -3.48 15.23
N ILE A 157 17.97 -2.90 14.11
CA ILE A 157 18.86 -3.56 13.16
C ILE A 157 20.08 -2.66 12.96
N THR A 158 21.27 -3.26 13.01
CA THR A 158 22.52 -2.58 12.67
C THR A 158 22.57 -2.27 11.18
N PRO A 159 22.88 -1.04 10.76
CA PRO A 159 22.89 -0.68 9.34
C PRO A 159 24.03 -1.41 8.63
N ILE A 160 23.66 -2.29 7.69
CA ILE A 160 24.61 -2.99 6.82
C ILE A 160 24.82 -2.13 5.56
N PRO A 161 26.05 -1.99 5.03
CA PRO A 161 26.30 -1.36 3.74
C PRO A 161 25.42 -2.00 2.66
N TYR A 162 24.70 -1.18 1.90
CA TYR A 162 23.77 -1.62 0.85
C TYR A 162 22.64 -2.57 1.30
N GLY A 163 22.36 -2.69 2.60
CA GLY A 163 21.35 -3.62 3.12
C GLY A 163 19.96 -3.41 2.52
N GLU A 164 19.57 -2.16 2.23
CA GLU A 164 18.29 -1.82 1.56
C GLU A 164 18.22 -2.45 0.16
N VAL A 165 19.32 -2.38 -0.59
CA VAL A 165 19.42 -2.93 -1.95
C VAL A 165 19.41 -4.44 -1.91
N MET A 166 20.20 -5.05 -1.01
CA MET A 166 20.24 -6.52 -0.87
C MET A 166 18.87 -7.09 -0.53
N LEU A 167 18.13 -6.40 0.34
CA LEU A 167 16.83 -6.84 0.82
C LEU A 167 15.74 -6.63 -0.25
N PHE A 168 15.81 -5.53 -1.01
CA PHE A 168 15.00 -5.33 -2.23
C PHE A 168 15.28 -6.41 -3.29
N SER A 169 16.56 -6.70 -3.56
CA SER A 169 16.98 -7.70 -4.53
C SER A 169 16.52 -9.11 -4.12
N ALA A 170 16.67 -9.47 -2.85
CA ALA A 170 16.21 -10.75 -2.33
C ALA A 170 14.68 -10.89 -2.40
N ALA A 171 13.94 -9.88 -1.95
CA ALA A 171 12.48 -9.87 -2.04
C ALA A 171 12.00 -10.01 -3.49
N SER A 172 12.61 -9.26 -4.42
CA SER A 172 12.28 -9.34 -5.84
C SER A 172 12.65 -10.69 -6.46
N ALA A 173 13.79 -11.27 -6.08
CA ALA A 173 14.24 -12.58 -6.54
C ALA A 173 13.30 -13.72 -6.09
N VAL A 174 12.61 -13.57 -4.96
CA VAL A 174 11.60 -14.54 -4.51
C VAL A 174 10.25 -14.30 -5.16
N LEU A 175 9.80 -13.04 -5.22
CA LEU A 175 8.45 -12.70 -5.70
C LEU A 175 8.29 -12.84 -7.20
N LEU A 176 9.30 -12.51 -8.02
CA LEU A 176 9.18 -12.54 -9.47
C LEU A 176 9.02 -13.98 -10.03
N PRO A 177 9.79 -14.99 -9.57
CA PRO A 177 9.54 -16.39 -9.91
C PRO A 177 8.22 -16.91 -9.38
N ALA A 178 7.85 -16.55 -8.13
CA ALA A 178 6.56 -16.92 -7.54
C ALA A 178 5.37 -16.30 -8.29
N TYR A 179 5.53 -15.13 -8.91
CA TYR A 179 4.51 -14.54 -9.78
C TYR A 179 4.38 -15.26 -11.12
N ARG A 180 5.47 -15.82 -11.66
CA ARG A 180 5.44 -16.60 -12.91
C ARG A 180 4.80 -17.98 -12.72
N SER A 181 5.00 -18.61 -11.57
CA SER A 181 4.36 -19.89 -11.24
C SER A 181 3.07 -19.65 -10.46
N LYS A 182 1.90 -19.93 -11.05
CA LYS A 182 0.61 -19.79 -10.35
C LYS A 182 0.59 -20.54 -9.00
N GLN A 183 1.27 -21.68 -8.89
CA GLN A 183 1.41 -22.44 -7.65
C GLN A 183 2.38 -21.80 -6.64
N GLY A 184 3.48 -21.21 -7.12
CA GLY A 184 4.52 -20.62 -6.25
C GLY A 184 4.02 -19.45 -5.39
N LEU A 185 3.01 -18.70 -5.84
CA LEU A 185 2.40 -17.64 -5.03
C LEU A 185 1.62 -18.18 -3.84
N HIS A 186 0.84 -19.26 -4.03
CA HIS A 186 0.09 -19.89 -2.94
C HIS A 186 1.04 -20.48 -1.90
N ASP A 187 2.14 -21.10 -2.33
CA ASP A 187 3.15 -21.66 -1.45
C ASP A 187 3.93 -20.58 -0.69
N ALA A 188 4.23 -19.44 -1.34
CA ALA A 188 4.88 -18.30 -0.70
C ALA A 188 3.97 -17.65 0.36
N ILE A 189 2.69 -17.44 0.04
CA ILE A 189 1.68 -16.93 0.98
C ILE A 189 1.52 -17.89 2.16
N GLY A 190 1.42 -19.20 1.90
CA GLY A 190 1.34 -20.22 2.94
C GLY A 190 2.56 -20.22 3.87
N SER A 191 3.76 -20.06 3.31
CA SER A 191 5.01 -19.98 4.09
C SER A 191 5.06 -18.74 4.98
N VAL A 192 4.69 -17.57 4.45
CA VAL A 192 4.65 -16.31 5.22
C VAL A 192 3.58 -16.35 6.30
N LEU A 193 2.39 -16.87 5.98
CA LEU A 193 1.32 -17.03 6.96
C LEU A 193 1.71 -18.00 8.07
N ASN A 194 2.38 -19.10 7.74
CA ASN A 194 2.92 -20.00 8.75
C ASN A 194 3.96 -19.29 9.64
N VAL A 195 4.95 -18.60 9.09
CA VAL A 195 5.95 -17.92 9.92
C VAL A 195 5.33 -16.82 10.81
N LEU A 196 4.36 -16.06 10.30
CA LEU A 196 3.74 -14.95 11.05
C LEU A 196 2.68 -15.40 12.07
N PHE A 197 1.87 -16.42 11.74
CA PHE A 197 0.71 -16.81 12.54
C PHE A 197 0.84 -18.16 13.24
N HIS A 198 1.82 -19.01 12.92
CA HIS A 198 2.08 -20.25 13.65
C HIS A 198 2.31 -20.04 15.16
N PRO A 199 2.99 -18.95 15.63
CA PRO A 199 3.13 -18.68 17.05
C PRO A 199 1.79 -18.30 17.74
N LEU A 200 0.81 -17.82 16.97
CA LEU A 200 -0.44 -17.25 17.49
C LEU A 200 -1.67 -18.16 17.30
N TYR A 201 -1.67 -19.06 16.31
CA TYR A 201 -2.83 -19.91 16.01
C TYR A 201 -2.45 -21.21 15.24
N PRO A 202 -1.86 -22.22 15.92
CA PRO A 202 -1.27 -23.39 15.27
C PRO A 202 -2.26 -24.28 14.50
N LYS A 203 -3.57 -24.23 14.81
CA LYS A 203 -4.58 -25.12 14.21
C LYS A 203 -5.45 -24.48 13.12
N GLY A 204 -5.49 -23.15 13.01
CA GLY A 204 -6.33 -22.44 12.04
C GLY A 204 -5.64 -22.08 10.73
N VAL A 205 -4.32 -21.90 10.76
CA VAL A 205 -3.53 -21.57 9.54
C VAL A 205 -3.51 -22.75 8.57
N ALA A 206 -3.31 -23.98 9.05
CA ALA A 206 -3.36 -25.18 8.21
C ALA A 206 -4.69 -25.30 7.45
N ARG A 207 -5.82 -25.07 8.14
CA ARG A 207 -7.17 -25.18 7.56
C ARG A 207 -7.47 -24.05 6.56
N PHE A 208 -6.90 -22.86 6.74
CA PHE A 208 -7.03 -21.73 5.80
C PHE A 208 -6.15 -21.92 4.56
N VAL A 209 -4.93 -22.42 4.73
CA VAL A 209 -4.02 -22.74 3.61
C VAL A 209 -4.61 -23.84 2.73
N GLU A 210 -5.26 -24.84 3.33
CA GLU A 210 -5.91 -25.95 2.63
C GLU A 210 -7.18 -25.52 1.89
N SER A 211 -7.89 -24.49 2.38
CA SER A 211 -9.06 -23.89 1.71
C SER A 211 -8.70 -22.98 0.52
N ILE A 212 -7.43 -22.59 0.38
CA ILE A 212 -6.93 -21.70 -0.67
C ILE A 212 -6.29 -22.48 -1.83
N ARG A 213 -5.99 -23.76 -1.63
CA ARG A 213 -5.52 -24.71 -2.66
C ARG A 213 -6.71 -25.26 -3.44
#